data_AF-A0A2V6AAY9-F1
#
_entry.id   AF-A0A2V6AAY9-F1
#
_cell.length_a   1.000
_cell.length_b   1.000
_cell.length_c   1.000
_cell.angle_alpha   90.00
_cell.angle_beta   90.00
_cell.angle_gamma   90.00
#
_symmetry.space_group_name_H-M   'P 1'
#
loop_
_entity.id
_entity.type
_entity.pdbx_description
1 polymer ?
#
loop_
_entity_poly.entity_id
_entity_poly.type
_entity_poly.pdbx_seq_one_letter_code
_entity_poly.pdbx_strand_id
1 'polypeptide(L)'
;EFKRTQETAAPTATSAHVTPTVVAAKDTAGLVAKLHQLNGNALLVGHGDTIPNIIKALGINSSINIPDADYSELLIVTLGDKPQLFRLHYSS
;
A
#
# COMPACT_ATOMS: atom_id res chain seq x y z
N GLU A 1 -1.03 -11.43 -12.77
CA GLU A 1 -1.00 -10.79 -11.43
C GLU A 1 -1.94 -9.60 -11.29
N PHE A 2 -1.97 -8.67 -12.27
CA PHE A 2 -2.88 -7.51 -12.31
C PHE A 2 -4.34 -7.79 -11.88
N LYS A 3 -4.90 -8.92 -12.35
CA LYS A 3 -6.28 -9.33 -12.04
C LYS A 3 -6.49 -9.64 -10.56
N ARG A 4 -5.53 -10.29 -9.88
CA ARG A 4 -5.63 -10.66 -8.46
C ARG A 4 -5.55 -9.44 -7.54
N THR A 5 -4.71 -8.45 -7.87
CA THR A 5 -4.63 -7.20 -7.10
C THR A 5 -5.94 -6.41 -7.16
N GLN A 6 -6.58 -6.37 -8.33
CA GLN A 6 -7.89 -5.75 -8.50
C GLN A 6 -8.99 -6.50 -7.74
N GLU A 7 -8.96 -7.84 -7.78
CA GLU A 7 -9.89 -8.69 -7.03
C GLU A 7 -9.79 -8.49 -5.51
N THR A 8 -8.58 -8.33 -4.96
CA THR A 8 -8.39 -8.01 -3.52
C THR A 8 -8.94 -6.63 -3.14
N ALA A 9 -8.76 -5.63 -4.02
CA ALA A 9 -9.24 -4.26 -3.75
C ALA A 9 -10.76 -4.10 -3.96
N ALA A 10 -11.38 -4.95 -4.78
CA ALA A 10 -12.74 -4.78 -5.25
C ALA A 10 -13.81 -4.72 -4.14
N PRO A 11 -13.80 -5.58 -3.09
CA PRO A 11 -14.78 -5.48 -2.01
C PRO A 11 -14.72 -4.14 -1.29
N THR A 12 -13.51 -3.66 -0.98
CA THR A 12 -13.31 -2.39 -0.28
C THR A 12 -13.68 -1.19 -1.16
N ALA A 13 -13.28 -1.21 -2.44
CA ALA A 13 -13.64 -0.16 -3.39
C ALA A 13 -15.15 -0.04 -3.59
N THR A 14 -15.83 -1.19 -3.70
CA THR A 14 -17.30 -1.25 -3.82
C THR A 14 -17.98 -0.69 -2.57
N SER A 15 -17.56 -1.12 -1.38
CA SER A 15 -18.11 -0.63 -0.11
C SER A 15 -17.90 0.88 0.07
N ALA A 16 -16.72 1.39 -0.30
CA ALA A 16 -16.38 2.79 -0.25
C ALA A 16 -16.96 3.64 -1.40
N HIS A 17 -17.61 3.02 -2.40
CA HIS A 17 -18.15 3.69 -3.58
C HIS A 17 -17.09 4.50 -4.37
N VAL A 18 -15.87 3.97 -4.48
CA VAL A 18 -14.76 4.62 -5.20
C VAL A 18 -14.29 3.79 -6.38
N THR A 19 -13.87 4.47 -7.45
CA THR A 19 -13.20 3.83 -8.58
C THR A 19 -11.71 3.68 -8.28
N PRO A 20 -11.14 2.45 -8.30
CA PRO A 20 -9.71 2.26 -8.08
C PRO A 20 -8.86 2.99 -9.13
N THR A 21 -7.85 3.71 -8.68
CA THR A 21 -6.80 4.22 -9.59
C THR A 21 -5.75 3.14 -9.79
N VAL A 22 -5.58 2.70 -11.03
CA VAL A 22 -4.53 1.75 -11.38
C VAL A 22 -3.22 2.49 -11.61
N VAL A 23 -2.16 2.06 -10.92
CA VAL A 23 -0.78 2.51 -11.18
C VAL A 23 0.05 1.32 -11.61
N ALA A 24 0.89 1.49 -12.63
CA ALA A 24 1.76 0.42 -13.10
C ALA A 24 2.80 0.09 -12.02
N ALA A 25 3.08 -1.19 -11.79
CA ALA A 25 4.03 -1.63 -10.76
C ALA A 25 5.45 -1.02 -10.91
N LYS A 26 5.84 -0.69 -12.15
CA LYS A 26 7.11 -0.03 -12.46
C LYS A 26 7.16 1.47 -12.14
N ASP A 27 6.01 2.08 -11.84
CA ASP A 27 5.86 3.53 -11.59
C ASP A 27 5.72 3.84 -10.09
N THR A 28 6.66 3.35 -9.29
CA THR A 28 6.70 3.64 -7.84
C THR A 28 6.84 5.13 -7.57
N ALA A 29 7.60 5.85 -8.40
CA ALA A 29 7.79 7.29 -8.24
C ALA A 29 6.48 8.07 -8.48
N GLY A 30 5.75 7.76 -9.55
CA GLY A 30 4.45 8.37 -9.84
C GLY A 30 3.40 8.02 -8.79
N LEU A 31 3.42 6.79 -8.27
CA LEU A 31 2.58 6.39 -7.13
C LEU A 31 2.86 7.25 -5.88
N VAL A 32 4.12 7.37 -5.48
CA VAL A 32 4.53 8.14 -4.28
C VAL A 32 4.19 9.61 -4.45
N ALA A 33 4.44 10.19 -5.62
CA ALA A 33 4.07 11.58 -5.91
C ALA A 33 2.54 11.81 -5.75
N LYS A 34 1.71 10.88 -6.23
CA LYS A 34 0.26 10.94 -6.03
C LYS A 34 -0.10 10.88 -4.54
N LEU A 35 0.50 9.96 -3.78
CA LEU A 35 0.23 9.82 -2.34
C LEU A 35 0.55 11.09 -1.56
N HIS A 36 1.65 11.78 -1.87
CA HIS A 36 2.00 13.06 -1.24
C HIS A 36 1.07 14.22 -1.62
N GLN A 37 0.37 14.14 -2.75
CA GLN A 37 -0.58 15.16 -3.21
C GLN A 37 -2.02 14.91 -2.76
N LEU A 38 -2.30 13.74 -2.17
CA LEU A 38 -3.64 13.41 -1.72
C LEU A 38 -4.00 14.19 -0.45
N ASN A 39 -5.17 14.83 -0.49
CA ASN A 39 -5.82 15.37 0.68
C ASN A 39 -6.71 14.27 1.29
N GLY A 40 -6.12 13.39 2.09
CA GLY A 40 -6.85 12.33 2.80
C GLY A 40 -6.11 10.99 2.83
N ASN A 41 -6.84 9.93 3.16
CA ASN A 41 -6.28 8.58 3.26
C ASN A 41 -6.46 7.81 1.93
N ALA A 42 -5.46 7.01 1.58
CA ALA A 42 -5.53 6.06 0.48
C ALA A 42 -5.33 4.64 0.98
N LEU A 43 -6.10 3.71 0.41
CA LEU A 43 -5.82 2.29 0.51
C LEU A 43 -4.99 1.87 -0.70
N LEU A 44 -3.78 1.39 -0.45
CA LEU A 44 -2.91 0.84 -1.47
C LEU A 44 -2.95 -0.68 -1.41
N VAL A 45 -3.20 -1.31 -2.55
CA VAL A 45 -3.14 -2.77 -2.69
C VAL A 45 -2.02 -3.10 -3.69
N GLY A 46 -0.99 -3.78 -3.20
CA GLY A 46 0.19 -4.19 -3.96
C GLY A 46 0.55 -5.65 -3.68
N HIS A 47 1.62 -6.13 -4.29
CA HIS A 47 2.17 -7.46 -4.01
C HIS A 47 3.30 -7.37 -2.97
N GLY A 48 3.59 -8.47 -2.27
CA GLY A 48 4.55 -8.51 -1.14
C GLY A 48 5.97 -8.04 -1.50
N ASP A 49 6.36 -8.19 -2.77
CA ASP A 49 7.64 -7.74 -3.32
C ASP A 49 7.67 -6.23 -3.67
N THR A 50 6.51 -5.62 -3.96
CA THR A 50 6.39 -4.19 -4.29
C THR A 50 6.23 -3.31 -3.06
N ILE A 51 5.56 -3.80 -2.02
CA ILE A 51 5.23 -3.04 -0.81
C ILE A 51 6.49 -2.51 -0.08
N PRO A 52 7.55 -3.30 0.14
CA PRO A 52 8.77 -2.80 0.79
C PRO A 52 9.41 -1.62 0.05
N ASN A 53 9.42 -1.67 -1.29
CA ASN A 53 9.97 -0.60 -2.13
C ASN A 53 9.13 0.69 -2.05
N ILE A 54 7.80 0.56 -2.00
CA ILE A 54 6.89 1.69 -1.84
C ILE A 54 7.09 2.34 -0.47
N ILE A 55 7.15 1.55 0.61
CA ILE A 55 7.31 2.07 1.97
C ILE A 55 8.66 2.78 2.13
N LYS A 56 9.73 2.23 1.54
CA LYS A 56 11.03 2.90 1.47
C LYS A 56 10.97 4.23 0.72
N ALA A 57 10.29 4.27 -0.41
CA ALA A 57 10.13 5.48 -1.21
C ALA A 57 9.28 6.56 -0.50
N LEU A 58 8.42 6.17 0.44
CA LEU A 58 7.70 7.08 1.34
C LEU A 58 8.56 7.60 2.51
N GLY A 59 9.85 7.26 2.56
CA GLY A 59 10.79 7.77 3.56
C GLY A 59 10.92 6.91 4.83
N ILE A 60 10.35 5.70 4.84
CA ILE A 60 10.52 4.75 5.94
C ILE A 60 11.77 3.89 5.71
N ASN A 61 12.78 4.05 6.56
CA ASN A 61 14.05 3.31 6.42
C ASN A 61 14.08 1.95 7.15
N SER A 62 12.93 1.48 7.64
CA SER A 62 12.82 0.17 8.30
C SER A 62 12.85 -0.96 7.26
N SER A 63 13.58 -2.04 7.56
CA SER A 63 13.49 -3.27 6.77
C SER A 63 12.12 -3.91 6.96
N ILE A 64 11.46 -4.23 5.85
CA ILE A 64 10.14 -4.89 5.83
C ILE A 64 10.28 -6.12 4.96
N ASN A 65 10.04 -7.27 5.56
CA ASN A 65 9.96 -8.54 4.86
C ASN A 65 8.51 -9.02 4.95
N ILE A 66 7.89 -9.29 3.80
CA ILE A 66 6.52 -9.81 3.70
C ILE A 66 6.64 -11.15 2.95
N PRO A 67 6.58 -12.29 3.65
CA PRO A 67 6.61 -13.60 3.00
C PRO A 67 5.43 -13.77 2.02
N ASP A 68 5.62 -14.52 0.92
CA ASP A 68 4.60 -14.70 -0.13
C ASP A 68 3.25 -15.26 0.37
N ALA A 69 3.26 -15.99 1.48
CA ALA A 69 2.09 -16.61 2.09
C ALA A 69 1.56 -15.86 3.32
N ASP A 70 2.08 -14.66 3.60
CA ASP A 70 1.65 -13.85 4.74
C ASP A 70 0.57 -12.84 4.33
N TYR A 71 -0.60 -12.99 4.95
CA TYR A 71 -1.77 -12.12 4.78
C TYR A 71 -2.25 -11.55 6.12
N SER A 72 -1.43 -11.66 7.17
CA SER A 72 -1.80 -11.30 8.55
C SER A 72 -1.55 -9.83 8.89
N GLU A 73 -0.82 -9.12 8.03
CA GLU A 73 -0.34 -7.77 8.29
C GLU A 73 -1.15 -6.69 7.56
N LEU A 74 -1.55 -5.66 8.29
CA LEU A 74 -1.98 -4.39 7.73
C LEU A 74 -0.96 -3.30 8.08
N LEU A 75 -0.35 -2.72 7.05
CA LEU A 75 0.68 -1.70 7.17
C LEU A 75 0.08 -0.31 7.00
N ILE A 76 0.19 0.54 8.02
CA ILE A 76 -0.29 1.92 8.01
C ILE A 76 0.91 2.85 7.97
N VAL A 77 0.99 3.67 6.93
CA VAL A 77 2.01 4.71 6.80
C VAL A 77 1.36 6.07 7.03
N THR A 78 1.83 6.81 8.03
CA THR A 78 1.42 8.20 8.25
C THR A 78 2.47 9.14 7.66
N LEU A 79 2.06 9.95 6.68
CA LEU A 79 2.92 10.91 6.01
C LEU A 79 2.98 12.24 6.78
N GLY A 80 4.18 12.81 6.89
CA GLY A 80 4.49 14.07 7.56
C GLY A 80 5.99 14.35 7.47
N ASP A 81 6.51 15.36 8.18
CA ASP A 81 7.95 15.70 8.17
C ASP A 81 8.85 14.51 8.50
N LYS A 82 8.34 13.61 9.36
CA LYS A 82 8.93 12.31 9.65
C LYS A 82 7.86 11.24 9.44
N PRO A 83 7.90 10.52 8.31
CA PRO A 83 6.99 9.42 8.04
C PRO A 83 7.07 8.37 9.15
N GLN A 84 5.93 7.78 9.53
CA GLN A 84 5.87 6.70 10.52
C GLN A 84 5.17 5.49 9.94
N LEU A 85 5.57 4.30 10.41
CA LEU A 85 5.00 3.02 10.03
C LEU A 85 4.41 2.35 11.27
N PHE A 86 3.12 2.03 11.20
CA PHE A 86 2.45 1.15 12.15
C PHE A 86 2.13 -0.18 11.46
N ARG A 87 2.33 -1.27 12.18
CA ARG A 87 2.00 -2.62 11.72
C ARG A 87 0.92 -3.19 12.62
N LEU A 88 -0.20 -3.58 12.02
CA LEU A 88 -1.27 -4.27 12.70
C LEU A 88 -1.21 -5.74 12.28
N HIS A 89 -0.96 -6.60 13.26
CA HIS A 89 -0.99 -8.03 13.07
C HIS A 89 -2.36 -8.57 13.49
N TYR A 90 -3.05 -9.26 12.60
CA TYR A 90 -4.25 -10.00 12.93
C TYR A 90 -3.86 -11.42 13.34
N SER A 91 -3.91 -11.70 14.64
CA SER A 91 -3.85 -13.07 15.14
C SER A 91 -5.16 -13.78 14.79
N SER A 92 -5.08 -14.82 13.97
CA SER A 92 -6.15 -15.81 13.78
C SER A 92 -6.37 -16.64 15.03
#